data_AF-A0A5K1ATJ8-F1
#
_entry.id   AF-A0A5K1ATJ8-F1
#
_cell.length_a   1.000
_cell.length_b   1.000
_cell.length_c   1.000
_cell.angle_alpha   90.00
_cell.angle_beta   90.00
_cell.angle_gamma   90.00
#
_symmetry.space_group_name_H-M   'P 1'
#
loop_
_entity.id
_entity.type
_entity.pdbx_description
1 polymer ?
#
loop_
_entity_poly.entity_id
_entity_poly.type
_entity_poly.pdbx_seq_one_letter_code
_entity_poly.pdbx_strand_id
1 'polypeptide(L)'
;NIKIIRSDRGGEYTSSEFLEYCKDLGINRQNTMPRTPQQNGVAERCNRTLFNMVRSMLAGAQLPKVFSGEAVLTAMYTINRVPCKAVPTTPYERWT
;
A
#
# COMPACT_ATOMS: atom_id res chain seq x y z
N ASN A 1 -7.80 -2.24 14.76
CA ASN A 1 -7.20 -0.96 15.19
C ASN A 1 -5.69 -0.99 14.88
N ILE A 2 -5.17 -0.02 14.12
CA ILE A 2 -3.75 0.03 13.73
C ILE A 2 -2.91 0.45 14.94
N LYS A 3 -1.78 -0.22 15.17
CA LYS A 3 -0.91 0.06 16.34
C LYS A 3 0.41 0.71 15.96
N ILE A 4 0.96 0.36 14.80
CA ILE A 4 2.27 0.82 14.34
C ILE A 4 2.19 1.12 12.85
N ILE A 5 2.73 2.26 12.43
CA ILE A 5 3.01 2.55 11.02
C ILE A 5 4.51 2.63 10.85
N ARG A 6 5.04 1.89 9.88
CA ARG A 6 6.44 1.96 9.48
C ARG A 6 6.54 2.57 8.09
N SER A 7 7.24 3.70 7.97
CA SER A 7 7.55 4.35 6.70
C SER A 7 9.07 4.38 6.49
N ASP A 8 9.50 4.68 5.28
CA ASP A 8 10.88 5.09 5.06
C ASP A 8 11.11 6.56 5.48
N ARG A 9 12.30 7.07 5.17
CA ARG A 9 12.70 8.46 5.43
C ARG A 9 12.59 9.33 4.16
N GLY A 10 11.66 9.04 3.25
CA GLY A 10 11.45 9.79 2.01
C GLY A 10 10.96 11.24 2.22
N GLY A 11 10.42 11.54 3.41
CA GLY A 11 9.98 12.90 3.79
C GLY A 11 8.48 13.14 3.62
N GLU A 12 7.78 12.30 2.86
CA GLU A 12 6.34 12.43 2.61
C GLU A 12 5.52 12.26 3.89
N TYR A 13 6.02 11.46 4.84
CA TYR A 13 5.39 11.17 6.12
C TYR A 13 6.10 11.79 7.31
N THR A 14 6.91 12.84 7.11
CA THR A 14 7.65 13.52 8.20
C THR A 14 7.00 14.79 8.73
N SER A 15 5.82 15.16 8.23
CA SER A 15 5.14 16.39 8.67
C SER A 15 4.68 16.33 10.13
N SER A 16 4.62 17.49 10.77
CA SER A 16 4.11 17.65 12.14
C SER A 16 2.64 17.23 12.26
N GLU A 17 1.85 17.52 11.24
CA GLU A 17 0.43 17.21 11.15
C GLU A 17 0.21 15.71 11.16
N PHE A 18 1.03 14.96 10.41
CA PHE A 18 0.94 13.50 10.39
C PHE A 18 1.41 12.87 11.70
N LEU A 19 2.40 13.49 12.36
CA LEU A 19 2.86 13.06 13.68
C LEU A 19 1.76 13.21 14.74
N GLU A 20 1.10 14.37 14.81
CA GLU A 20 0.02 14.59 15.77
C GLU A 20 -1.18 13.69 15.47
N TYR A 21 -1.53 13.51 14.20
CA TYR A 21 -2.57 12.56 13.79
C TYR A 21 -2.31 11.12 14.29
N CYS A 22 -1.07 10.64 14.14
CA CYS A 22 -0.71 9.31 14.66
C CYS A 22 -0.82 9.26 16.19
N LYS A 23 -0.39 10.30 16.88
CA LYS A 23 -0.43 10.39 18.35
C LYS A 23 -1.86 10.41 18.88
N ASP A 24 -2.76 11.18 18.26
CA ASP A 24 -4.18 11.24 18.62
C ASP A 24 -4.88 9.88 18.47
N LEU A 25 -4.47 9.09 17.48
CA LEU A 25 -4.97 7.73 17.26
C LEU A 25 -4.22 6.66 18.08
N GLY A 26 -3.21 7.03 18.86
CA GLY A 26 -2.36 6.09 19.61
C GLY A 26 -1.52 5.17 18.72
N ILE A 27 -1.21 5.60 17.50
CA ILE A 27 -0.38 4.89 16.52
C ILE A 27 1.09 5.24 16.74
N ASN A 28 1.92 4.23 16.98
CA ASN A 28 3.36 4.42 17.06
C ASN A 28 3.98 4.51 15.65
N ARG A 29 4.69 5.61 15.38
CA ARG A 29 5.38 5.81 14.10
C ARG A 29 6.82 5.32 14.16
N GLN A 30 7.21 4.53 13.16
CA GLN A 30 8.57 4.03 12.98
C GLN A 30 9.12 4.43 11.62
N ASN A 31 10.37 4.85 11.57
CA ASN A 31 11.09 5.11 10.31
C ASN A 31 12.13 4.03 10.07
N THR A 32 12.23 3.51 8.85
CA THR A 32 13.30 2.59 8.48
C THR A 32 14.67 3.28 8.55
N MET A 33 15.71 2.48 8.73
CA MET A 33 17.08 2.98 8.76
C MET A 33 17.50 3.41 7.35
N PRO A 34 18.26 4.52 7.19
CA PRO A 34 18.75 4.94 5.88
C PRO A 34 19.49 3.79 5.18
N ARG A 35 19.30 3.65 3.87
CA ARG A 35 19.94 2.63 3.03
C ARG A 35 19.59 1.18 3.42
N THR A 36 18.47 0.95 4.10
CA THR A 36 17.95 -0.40 4.40
C THR A 36 16.58 -0.66 3.76
N PRO A 37 16.48 -0.67 2.41
CA PRO A 37 15.21 -0.81 1.70
C PRO A 37 14.46 -2.12 2.05
N GLN A 38 15.18 -3.14 2.49
CA GLN A 38 14.60 -4.41 2.94
C GLN A 38 13.60 -4.23 4.10
N GLN A 39 13.80 -3.22 4.95
CA GLN A 39 12.89 -2.92 6.08
C GLN A 39 11.53 -2.38 5.62
N ASN A 40 11.44 -1.80 4.41
CA ASN A 40 10.19 -1.33 3.80
C ASN A 40 9.71 -2.23 2.66
N GLY A 41 10.39 -3.36 2.43
CA GLY A 41 10.20 -4.16 1.22
C GLY A 41 8.78 -4.74 1.06
N VAL A 42 8.01 -4.89 2.14
CA VAL A 42 6.61 -5.33 2.06
C VAL A 42 5.74 -4.24 1.40
N ALA A 43 5.85 -2.99 1.85
CA ALA A 43 5.09 -1.88 1.29
C ALA A 43 5.53 -1.60 -0.15
N GLU A 44 6.85 -1.59 -0.42
CA GLU A 44 7.39 -1.39 -1.77
C GLU A 44 6.93 -2.48 -2.75
N ARG A 45 6.92 -3.75 -2.33
CA ARG A 45 6.38 -4.85 -3.16
C ARG A 45 4.89 -4.69 -3.42
N CYS A 46 4.12 -4.32 -2.40
CA CYS A 46 2.68 -4.10 -2.54
C CYS A 46 2.39 -2.99 -3.55
N ASN A 47 3.04 -1.84 -3.40
CA ASN A 47 2.91 -0.70 -4.32
C ASN A 47 3.29 -1.08 -5.75
N ARG A 48 4.42 -1.80 -5.93
CA ARG A 48 4.83 -2.27 -7.26
C ARG A 48 3.80 -3.20 -7.88
N THR A 49 3.27 -4.18 -7.14
CA THR A 49 2.23 -5.08 -7.64
C THR A 49 0.97 -4.31 -8.05
N LEU A 50 0.52 -3.37 -7.21
CA LEU A 50 -0.65 -2.55 -7.49
C LEU A 50 -0.48 -1.75 -8.80
N PHE A 51 0.63 -1.02 -8.95
CA PHE A 51 0.87 -0.21 -10.14
C PHE A 51 1.13 -1.06 -11.40
N ASN A 52 1.68 -2.26 -11.26
CA ASN A 52 1.75 -3.20 -12.38
C ASN A 52 0.36 -3.64 -12.83
N MET A 53 -0.54 -3.97 -11.90
CA MET A 53 -1.92 -4.32 -12.23
C MET A 53 -2.66 -3.15 -12.90
N VAL A 54 -2.52 -1.94 -12.39
CA VAL A 54 -3.10 -0.72 -13.01
C VAL A 54 -2.66 -0.58 -14.46
N ARG A 55 -1.35 -0.71 -14.73
CA ARG A 55 -0.80 -0.63 -16.10
C ARG A 55 -1.34 -1.75 -16.99
N SER A 56 -1.39 -2.99 -16.48
CA SER A 56 -1.93 -4.14 -17.21
C SER A 56 -3.41 -4.00 -17.52
N MET A 57 -4.22 -3.51 -16.57
CA MET A 57 -5.66 -3.29 -16.76
C MET A 57 -5.92 -2.23 -17.84
N LEU A 58 -5.23 -1.09 -17.76
CA LEU A 58 -5.36 -0.02 -18.77
C LEU A 58 -4.92 -0.50 -20.15
N ALA A 59 -3.80 -1.20 -20.24
CA ALA A 59 -3.30 -1.75 -21.50
C ALA A 59 -4.26 -2.79 -22.10
N GLY A 60 -4.76 -3.72 -21.26
CA GLY A 60 -5.71 -4.74 -21.70
C GLY A 60 -7.05 -4.17 -22.15
N ALA A 61 -7.52 -3.09 -21.52
CA ALA A 61 -8.75 -2.40 -21.89
C ALA A 61 -8.57 -1.31 -22.97
N GLN A 62 -7.33 -1.06 -23.42
CA GLN A 62 -6.98 0.02 -24.36
C GLN A 62 -7.45 1.41 -23.88
N LEU A 63 -7.39 1.65 -22.57
CA LEU A 63 -7.84 2.90 -21.96
C LEU A 63 -6.68 3.89 -21.75
N PRO A 64 -6.91 5.20 -21.96
CA PRO A 64 -5.92 6.22 -21.67
C PRO A 64 -5.65 6.37 -20.17
N LYS A 65 -4.48 6.92 -19.82
CA LYS A 65 -4.01 7.11 -18.43
C LYS A 65 -4.95 7.95 -17.55
N VAL A 66 -5.85 8.74 -18.13
CA VAL A 66 -6.87 9.49 -17.39
C VAL A 66 -7.74 8.58 -16.52
N PHE A 67 -7.92 7.31 -16.92
CA PHE A 67 -8.67 6.29 -16.16
C PHE A 67 -7.84 5.58 -15.08
N SER A 68 -6.66 6.12 -14.73
CA SER A 68 -5.77 5.49 -13.75
C SER A 68 -6.38 5.44 -12.35
N GLY A 69 -7.24 6.38 -11.97
CA GLY A 69 -7.95 6.36 -10.69
C GLY A 69 -8.88 5.15 -10.58
N GLU A 70 -9.71 4.92 -11.59
CA GLU A 70 -10.64 3.79 -11.69
C GLU A 70 -9.87 2.46 -11.76
N ALA A 71 -8.77 2.43 -12.50
CA ALA A 71 -7.90 1.26 -12.57
C ALA A 71 -7.26 0.95 -11.20
N VAL A 72 -6.84 1.97 -10.43
CA VAL A 72 -6.33 1.79 -9.05
C VAL A 72 -7.40 1.21 -8.15
N LEU A 73 -8.62 1.75 -8.18
CA LEU A 73 -9.73 1.24 -7.37
C LEU A 73 -10.05 -0.23 -7.71
N THR A 74 -10.08 -0.56 -9.01
CA THR A 74 -10.33 -1.93 -9.49
C THR A 74 -9.20 -2.89 -9.09
N ALA A 75 -7.95 -2.46 -9.21
CA ALA A 75 -6.80 -3.25 -8.81
C ALA A 75 -6.77 -3.50 -7.29
N MET A 76 -7.05 -2.48 -6.47
CA MET A 76 -7.16 -2.62 -5.01
C MET A 76 -8.29 -3.57 -4.60
N TYR A 77 -9.46 -3.45 -5.22
CA TYR A 77 -10.58 -4.37 -4.98
C TYR A 77 -10.18 -5.82 -5.26
N THR A 78 -9.49 -6.04 -6.38
CA THR A 78 -9.03 -7.37 -6.80
C THR A 78 -7.97 -7.94 -5.86
N ILE A 79 -6.90 -7.18 -5.55
CA ILE A 79 -5.81 -7.64 -4.68
C ILE A 79 -6.34 -8.04 -3.29
N ASN A 80 -7.31 -7.31 -2.76
CA ASN A 80 -7.85 -7.58 -1.43
C ASN A 80 -8.79 -8.79 -1.39
N ARG A 81 -9.27 -9.29 -2.53
CA ARG A 81 -10.31 -10.33 -2.62
C ARG A 81 -9.87 -11.60 -3.36
N VAL A 82 -8.59 -11.72 -3.66
CA VAL A 82 -8.00 -12.92 -4.27
C VAL A 82 -6.95 -13.49 -3.32
N PRO A 83 -6.95 -14.80 -3.04
CA PRO A 83 -5.92 -15.42 -2.21
C PRO A 83 -4.56 -15.36 -2.89
N CYS A 84 -3.48 -15.38 -2.11
CA CYS A 84 -2.13 -15.45 -2.65
C CYS A 84 -1.54 -16.84 -2.48
N LYS A 85 -0.51 -17.21 -3.25
CA LYS A 85 0.09 -18.55 -3.19
C LYS A 85 0.50 -18.99 -1.76
N ALA A 86 0.89 -18.04 -0.92
CA ALA A 86 1.33 -18.29 0.44
C ALA A 86 0.17 -18.44 1.44
N VAL A 87 -1.04 -17.98 1.11
CA VAL A 87 -2.19 -17.94 2.02
C VAL A 87 -3.47 -18.31 1.28
N PRO A 88 -4.24 -19.32 1.76
CA PRO A 88 -5.47 -19.75 1.10
C PRO A 88 -6.66 -18.80 1.26
N THR A 89 -6.64 -17.91 2.26
CA THR A 89 -7.65 -16.86 2.48
C THR A 89 -7.26 -15.53 1.83
N THR A 90 -8.26 -14.72 1.51
CA THR A 90 -8.08 -13.38 0.96
C THR A 90 -7.62 -12.38 2.03
N PRO A 91 -6.92 -11.29 1.65
CA PRO A 91 -6.62 -10.22 2.60
C PRO A 91 -7.86 -9.63 3.28
N TYR A 92 -8.98 -9.53 2.56
CA TYR A 92 -10.25 -9.03 3.09
C TYR A 92 -10.77 -9.90 4.24
N GLU A 93 -10.81 -11.22 4.06
CA GLU A 93 -11.26 -12.17 5.10
C GLU A 93 -10.36 -12.18 6.34
N ARG A 94 -9.06 -11.92 6.18
CA ARG A 94 -8.13 -11.85 7.33
C ARG A 94 -8.21 -10.53 8.09
N TRP A 95 -8.63 -9.46 7.41
CA TRP A 95 -8.69 -8.13 7.99
C TRP A 95 -9.91 -7.92 8.89
N THR A 96 -11.03 -8.54 8.53
CA THR A 96 -12.30 -8.57 9.29
C THR A 96 -12.25 -9.58 10.43
#